data_AF-N9JJ97-F1
#
_entry.id   AF-N9JJ97-F1
#
_cell.length_a   1.000
_cell.length_b   1.000
_cell.length_c   1.000
_cell.angle_alpha   90.00
_cell.angle_beta   90.00
_cell.angle_gamma   90.00
#
_symmetry.space_group_name_H-M   'P 1'
#
loop_
_entity.id
_entity.type
_entity.pdbx_description
1 polymer ?
#
loop_
_entity_poly.entity_id
_entity_poly.type
_entity_poly.pdbx_seq_one_letter_code
_entity_poly.pdbx_strand_id
1 'polypeptide(L)'
;MSQLPQDPKNHKPLYDQLRELILNKIVNGEYAVLSQIPSENEFAEQFGVSRITVRQALNQLQLEGYIFKVPGKGTFVSKPKTFQNISSLQGFAEAMSSAGHEILNRVISAELKQIPMHVVPKLKLPVKANVYEIQRVRLLNRQPVSYELTYLPEHIGLKLKEKAIDLRTTDIFKALEQECDIPWDMRI
;
A
#
# COMPACT_ATOMS: atom_id res chain seq x y z
N MET A 1 11.46 -28.37 10.21
CA MET A 1 12.51 -27.44 9.74
C MET A 1 12.51 -27.48 8.22
N SER A 2 12.18 -26.38 7.55
CA SER A 2 12.16 -26.32 6.09
C SER A 2 13.46 -25.68 5.61
N GLN A 3 14.50 -26.49 5.42
CA GLN A 3 15.77 -26.01 4.89
C GLN A 3 15.59 -25.60 3.42
N LEU A 4 16.25 -24.52 2.99
CA LEU A 4 16.34 -24.17 1.57
C LEU A 4 16.93 -25.36 0.79
N PRO A 5 16.43 -25.66 -0.42
CA PRO A 5 17.04 -26.66 -1.28
C PRO A 5 18.47 -26.21 -1.61
N GLN A 6 19.46 -26.84 -0.97
CA GLN A 6 20.88 -26.69 -1.30
C GLN A 6 21.17 -27.54 -2.52
N ASP A 7 20.62 -27.17 -3.68
CA ASP A 7 20.89 -27.90 -4.93
C ASP A 7 22.23 -27.40 -5.51
N PRO A 8 23.30 -28.23 -5.50
CA PRO A 8 24.62 -27.84 -6.00
C PRO A 8 24.64 -27.56 -7.52
N LYS A 9 23.55 -27.78 -8.25
CA LYS A 9 23.42 -27.44 -9.67
C LYS A 9 22.66 -26.13 -9.95
N ASN A 10 22.13 -25.47 -8.93
CA ASN A 10 21.34 -24.26 -9.12
C ASN A 10 22.21 -22.99 -8.93
N HIS A 11 22.59 -22.35 -10.04
CA HIS A 11 23.54 -21.23 -10.11
C HIS A 11 23.03 -19.90 -9.49
N LYS A 12 21.93 -19.90 -8.75
CA LYS A 12 21.36 -18.68 -8.17
C LYS A 12 21.90 -18.41 -6.76
N PRO A 13 22.27 -17.16 -6.42
CA PRO A 13 22.67 -16.79 -5.07
C PRO A 13 21.61 -17.14 -4.02
N LEU A 14 22.03 -17.51 -2.80
CA LEU A 14 21.13 -17.91 -1.71
C LEU A 14 20.06 -16.87 -1.36
N TYR A 15 20.39 -15.57 -1.44
CA TYR A 15 19.41 -14.51 -1.19
C TYR A 15 18.30 -14.50 -2.26
N ASP A 16 18.63 -14.87 -3.50
CA ASP A 16 17.69 -14.88 -4.62
C ASP A 16 16.74 -16.09 -4.52
N GLN A 17 17.28 -17.25 -4.11
CA GLN A 17 16.48 -18.42 -3.79
C GLN A 17 15.51 -18.15 -2.64
N LEU A 18 15.98 -17.50 -1.57
CA LEU A 18 15.14 -17.12 -0.43
C LEU A 18 14.06 -16.09 -0.84
N ARG A 19 14.43 -15.11 -1.68
CA ARG A 19 13.49 -14.13 -2.25
C ARG A 19 12.36 -14.84 -3.00
N GLU A 20 12.69 -15.75 -3.91
CA GLU A 20 11.71 -16.52 -4.69
C GLU A 20 10.80 -17.36 -3.79
N LEU A 21 11.36 -17.98 -2.75
CA LEU A 21 10.60 -18.78 -1.80
C LEU A 21 9.59 -17.93 -1.01
N ILE A 22 10.03 -16.79 -0.47
CA ILE A 22 9.14 -15.86 0.25
C ILE A 22 8.10 -15.27 -0.72
N LEU A 23 8.49 -14.92 -1.94
CA LEU A 23 7.55 -14.44 -2.96
C LEU A 23 6.47 -15.47 -3.25
N ASN A 24 6.82 -16.73 -3.44
CA ASN A 24 5.85 -17.81 -3.67
C ASN A 24 4.87 -17.94 -2.50
N LYS A 25 5.35 -17.81 -1.25
CA LYS A 25 4.47 -17.80 -0.06
C LYS A 25 3.51 -16.61 -0.04
N ILE A 26 3.95 -15.44 -0.50
CA ILE A 26 3.10 -14.25 -0.65
C ILE A 26 2.05 -14.49 -1.75
N VAL A 27 2.47 -14.94 -2.93
CA VAL A 27 1.61 -15.14 -4.10
C VAL A 27 0.57 -16.24 -3.86
N ASN A 28 0.93 -17.30 -3.15
CA ASN A 28 0.02 -18.39 -2.77
C ASN A 28 -0.86 -18.05 -1.56
N GLY A 29 -0.72 -16.85 -0.98
CA GLY A 29 -1.53 -16.39 0.15
C GLY A 29 -1.18 -17.02 1.51
N GLU A 30 -0.07 -17.75 1.62
CA GLU A 30 0.41 -18.23 2.93
C GLU A 30 0.77 -17.06 3.84
N TYR A 31 1.35 -16.00 3.28
CA TYR A 31 1.45 -14.71 3.93
C TYR A 31 0.34 -13.82 3.41
N ALA A 32 -0.69 -13.64 4.23
CA ALA A 32 -1.83 -12.84 3.87
C ALA A 32 -1.42 -11.39 3.60
N VAL A 33 -2.12 -10.77 2.65
CA VAL A 33 -2.00 -9.34 2.39
C VAL A 33 -2.16 -8.54 3.68
N LEU A 34 -1.26 -7.58 3.93
CA LEU A 34 -1.19 -6.76 5.14
C LEU A 34 -0.89 -7.50 6.45
N SER A 35 -0.64 -8.82 6.42
CA SER A 35 -0.15 -9.51 7.59
C SER A 35 1.33 -9.22 7.79
N GLN A 36 1.74 -9.23 9.06
CA GLN A 36 3.16 -9.21 9.41
C GLN A 36 3.80 -10.52 8.94
N ILE A 37 4.99 -10.43 8.34
CA ILE A 37 5.83 -11.59 8.03
C ILE A 37 6.87 -11.80 9.14
N PRO A 38 7.46 -13.00 9.25
CA PRO A 38 8.56 -13.24 10.17
C PRO A 38 9.68 -12.20 10.07
N SER A 39 10.34 -11.95 11.20
CA SER A 39 11.49 -11.08 11.30
C SER A 39 12.72 -11.64 10.58
N GLU A 40 13.74 -10.80 10.38
CA GLU A 40 15.03 -11.23 9.80
C GLU A 40 15.66 -12.40 10.59
N ASN A 41 15.44 -12.43 11.91
CA ASN A 41 15.98 -13.46 12.80
C ASN A 41 15.22 -14.77 12.66
N GLU A 42 13.88 -14.72 12.69
CA GLU A 42 13.03 -15.89 12.55
C GLU A 42 13.22 -16.54 11.19
N PHE A 43 13.34 -15.76 10.12
CA PHE A 43 13.67 -16.30 8.80
C PHE A 43 15.06 -16.92 8.72
N ALA A 44 16.06 -16.33 9.37
CA ALA A 44 17.42 -16.88 9.40
C ALA A 44 17.43 -18.26 10.08
N GLU A 45 16.72 -18.39 11.20
CA GLU A 45 16.55 -19.65 11.94
C GLU A 45 15.72 -20.67 11.14
N GLN A 46 14.60 -20.23 10.55
CA GLN A 46 13.69 -21.09 9.80
C GLN A 46 14.35 -21.74 8.59
N PHE A 47 15.15 -20.96 7.84
CA PHE A 47 15.75 -21.37 6.58
C PHE A 47 17.23 -21.76 6.68
N GLY A 48 17.85 -21.60 7.85
CA GLY A 48 19.25 -21.98 8.09
C GLY A 48 20.26 -21.13 7.31
N VAL A 49 19.99 -19.82 7.16
CA VAL A 49 20.83 -18.89 6.40
C VAL A 49 21.27 -17.70 7.26
N SER A 50 22.29 -16.97 6.81
CA SER A 50 22.75 -15.78 7.52
C SER A 50 21.68 -14.66 7.52
N ARG A 51 21.62 -13.86 8.57
CA ARG A 51 20.75 -12.66 8.63
C ARG A 51 21.03 -11.67 7.49
N ILE A 52 22.27 -11.60 7.01
CA ILE A 52 22.65 -10.75 5.87
C ILE A 52 21.95 -11.24 4.59
N THR A 53 21.92 -12.55 4.37
CA THR A 53 21.22 -13.19 3.24
C THR A 53 19.71 -12.92 3.30
N VAL A 54 19.10 -13.06 4.49
CA VAL A 54 17.67 -12.74 4.69
C VAL A 54 17.39 -11.28 4.40
N ARG A 55 18.19 -10.36 4.98
CA ARG A 55 18.04 -8.93 4.77
C ARG A 55 18.12 -8.56 3.30
N GLN A 56 19.05 -9.15 2.57
CA GLN A 56 19.19 -8.91 1.13
C GLN A 56 17.94 -9.37 0.35
N ALA A 57 17.41 -10.56 0.66
CA ALA A 57 16.19 -11.07 0.06
C ALA A 57 14.97 -10.16 0.35
N LEU A 58 14.79 -9.77 1.62
CA LEU A 58 13.69 -8.89 2.03
C LEU A 58 13.81 -7.49 1.43
N ASN A 59 15.02 -6.92 1.37
CA ASN A 59 15.23 -5.63 0.72
C ASN A 59 14.86 -5.68 -0.76
N GLN A 60 15.18 -6.78 -1.46
CA GLN A 60 14.81 -6.96 -2.85
C GLN A 60 13.29 -7.06 -3.02
N LEU A 61 12.59 -7.83 -2.19
CA LEU A 61 11.12 -7.89 -2.17
C LEU A 61 10.49 -6.53 -1.85
N GLN A 62 11.13 -5.73 -1.01
CA GLN A 62 10.68 -4.38 -0.66
C GLN A 62 10.85 -3.42 -1.85
N LEU A 63 11.97 -3.49 -2.58
CA LEU A 63 12.19 -2.72 -3.81
C LEU A 63 11.19 -3.13 -4.91
N GLU A 64 10.96 -4.44 -5.04
CA GLU A 64 9.93 -5.02 -5.89
C GLU A 64 8.52 -4.77 -5.36
N GLY A 65 8.39 -4.20 -4.16
CA GLY A 65 7.18 -3.75 -3.48
C GLY A 65 6.16 -4.83 -3.16
N TYR A 66 6.62 -6.06 -2.97
CA TYR A 66 5.83 -7.17 -2.40
C TYR A 66 5.70 -7.05 -0.88
N ILE A 67 6.57 -6.28 -0.23
CA ILE A 67 6.52 -6.03 1.22
C ILE A 67 6.85 -4.57 1.53
N PHE A 68 6.49 -4.10 2.73
CA PHE A 68 6.88 -2.81 3.27
C PHE A 68 7.30 -2.93 4.73
N LYS A 69 8.22 -2.06 5.17
CA LYS A 69 8.71 -2.03 6.56
C LYS A 69 8.01 -0.92 7.34
N VAL A 70 7.59 -1.24 8.57
CA VAL A 70 7.12 -0.27 9.54
C VAL A 70 8.15 -0.20 10.67
N PRO A 71 8.87 0.92 10.83
CA PRO A 71 9.90 1.06 11.85
C PRO A 71 9.40 0.67 13.25
N GLY A 72 10.16 -0.19 13.93
CA GLY A 72 9.83 -0.69 15.27
C GLY A 72 8.68 -1.70 15.33
N LYS A 73 7.97 -1.98 14.23
CA LYS A 73 6.84 -2.92 14.19
C LYS A 73 7.10 -4.18 13.38
N GLY A 74 7.90 -4.07 12.32
CA GLY A 74 8.28 -5.22 11.50
C GLY A 74 8.02 -5.01 10.01
N THR A 75 7.86 -6.12 9.30
CA THR A 75 7.71 -6.14 7.84
C THR A 75 6.35 -6.76 7.49
N PHE A 76 5.66 -6.21 6.51
CA PHE A 76 4.29 -6.57 6.17
C PHE A 76 4.15 -6.83 4.67
N VAL A 77 3.24 -7.73 4.29
CA VAL A 77 2.94 -8.03 2.88
C VAL A 77 2.22 -6.85 2.23
N SER A 78 2.76 -6.37 1.11
CA SER A 78 2.14 -5.36 0.27
C SER A 78 0.95 -5.94 -0.50
N LYS A 79 0.05 -5.06 -0.92
CA LYS A 79 -0.98 -5.42 -1.90
C LYS A 79 -0.34 -5.56 -3.30
N PRO A 80 -0.80 -6.50 -4.15
CA PRO A 80 -0.21 -6.75 -5.47
C PRO A 80 -0.07 -5.48 -6.31
N LYS A 81 1.06 -5.36 -7.02
CA LYS A 81 1.41 -4.22 -7.88
C LYS A 81 0.62 -4.12 -9.20
N THR A 82 -0.50 -4.82 -9.33
CA THR A 82 -1.47 -4.48 -10.37
C THR A 82 -2.08 -3.16 -9.94
N PHE A 83 -1.61 -2.04 -10.53
CA PHE A 83 -2.17 -0.69 -10.38
C PHE A 83 -2.89 -0.47 -9.06
N GLN A 84 -2.16 -0.07 -7.98
CA GLN A 84 -2.70 0.15 -6.62
C GLN A 84 -4.24 0.16 -6.58
N ASN A 85 -4.82 -1.03 -6.45
CA ASN A 85 -6.26 -1.17 -6.63
C ASN A 85 -6.91 -0.42 -5.47
N ILE A 86 -7.96 0.33 -5.74
CA ILE A 86 -8.42 1.38 -4.85
C ILE A 86 -9.00 0.82 -3.52
N SER A 87 -9.46 -0.43 -3.54
CA SER A 87 -9.81 -1.29 -2.39
C SER A 87 -8.61 -1.65 -1.46
N SER A 88 -7.38 -1.36 -1.91
CA SER A 88 -6.14 -1.67 -1.20
C SER A 88 -5.86 -0.71 -0.04
N LEU A 89 -6.17 0.58 -0.21
CA LEU A 89 -5.91 1.62 0.80
C LEU A 89 -6.96 1.62 1.91
N GLN A 90 -8.20 1.28 1.59
CA GLN A 90 -9.26 1.06 2.58
C GLN A 90 -8.95 -0.15 3.45
N GLY A 91 -8.65 -1.32 2.85
CA GLY A 91 -8.30 -2.49 3.66
C GLY A 91 -6.99 -2.33 4.45
N PHE A 92 -6.08 -1.42 4.05
CA PHE A 92 -4.93 -1.04 4.87
C PHE A 92 -5.37 -0.27 6.11
N ALA A 93 -6.24 0.72 5.95
CA ALA A 93 -6.76 1.49 7.06
C ALA A 93 -7.53 0.61 8.06
N GLU A 94 -8.39 -0.27 7.55
CA GLU A 94 -9.17 -1.21 8.35
C GLU A 94 -8.29 -2.23 9.08
N ALA A 95 -7.31 -2.83 8.40
CA ALA A 95 -6.41 -3.81 9.01
C ALA A 95 -5.54 -3.20 10.12
N MET A 96 -4.96 -2.03 9.88
CA MET A 96 -4.13 -1.34 10.87
C MET A 96 -4.95 -0.83 12.05
N SER A 97 -6.18 -0.33 11.81
CA SER A 97 -7.10 0.07 12.88
C SER A 97 -7.55 -1.13 13.72
N SER A 98 -7.87 -2.26 13.09
CA SER A 98 -8.25 -3.51 13.78
C SER A 98 -7.10 -4.09 14.61
N ALA A 99 -5.85 -3.84 14.19
CA ALA A 99 -4.64 -4.18 14.95
C ALA A 99 -4.32 -3.15 16.07
N GLY A 100 -5.23 -2.21 16.37
CA GLY A 100 -5.06 -1.22 17.43
C GLY A 100 -4.09 -0.10 17.10
N HIS A 101 -3.85 0.19 15.81
CA HIS A 101 -2.99 1.28 15.40
C HIS A 101 -3.79 2.53 15.01
N GLU A 102 -3.27 3.69 15.40
CA GLU A 102 -3.85 4.99 15.05
C GLU A 102 -3.45 5.34 13.61
N ILE A 103 -4.45 5.70 12.80
CA ILE A 103 -4.26 6.14 11.43
C ILE A 103 -4.82 7.55 11.29
N LEU A 104 -3.98 8.46 10.84
CA LEU A 104 -4.34 9.85 10.60
C LEU A 104 -3.82 10.26 9.24
N ASN A 105 -4.37 11.35 8.71
CA ASN A 105 -3.87 12.01 7.53
C ASN A 105 -3.44 13.43 7.89
N ARG A 106 -2.28 13.84 7.39
CA ARG A 106 -1.91 15.25 7.30
C ARG A 106 -2.26 15.73 5.90
N VAL A 107 -3.27 16.58 5.80
CA VAL A 107 -3.66 17.23 4.53
C VAL A 107 -2.61 18.28 4.18
N ILE A 108 -2.02 18.16 3.00
CA ILE A 108 -1.04 19.11 2.45
C ILE A 108 -1.77 20.16 1.63
N SER A 109 -2.69 19.74 0.75
CA SER A 109 -3.54 20.63 -0.04
C SER A 109 -4.86 19.93 -0.42
N ALA A 110 -5.89 20.74 -0.70
CA ALA A 110 -7.19 20.31 -1.20
C ALA A 110 -7.83 21.45 -2.03
N GLU A 111 -7.60 21.45 -3.35
CA GLU A 111 -7.88 22.61 -4.20
C GLU A 111 -8.25 22.23 -5.64
N LEU A 112 -8.92 23.15 -6.35
CA LEU A 112 -9.18 23.00 -7.79
C LEU A 112 -7.90 23.27 -8.59
N LYS A 113 -7.59 22.37 -9.52
CA LYS A 113 -6.47 22.50 -10.45
C LYS A 113 -6.89 22.11 -11.85
N GLN A 114 -6.17 22.62 -12.84
CA GLN A 114 -6.27 22.08 -14.18
C GLN A 114 -5.82 20.61 -14.17
N ILE A 115 -6.55 19.77 -14.90
CA ILE A 115 -6.27 18.34 -14.96
C ILE A 115 -4.86 18.06 -15.49
N PRO A 116 -4.04 17.26 -14.78
CA PRO A 116 -2.76 16.82 -15.32
C PRO A 116 -2.93 15.86 -16.50
N MET A 117 -2.03 15.91 -17.47
CA MET A 117 -2.08 15.09 -18.68
C MET A 117 -2.23 13.58 -18.41
N HIS A 118 -1.59 13.06 -17.36
CA HIS A 118 -1.64 11.64 -16.99
C HIS A 118 -2.98 11.22 -16.35
N VAL A 119 -3.83 12.18 -15.95
CA VAL A 119 -5.13 11.95 -15.31
C VAL A 119 -6.26 11.99 -16.34
N VAL A 120 -6.11 12.77 -17.41
CA VAL A 120 -7.04 12.88 -18.55
C VAL A 120 -7.64 11.54 -18.99
N PRO A 121 -6.84 10.50 -19.33
CA PRO A 121 -7.40 9.22 -19.78
C PRO A 121 -8.11 8.44 -18.66
N LYS A 122 -7.76 8.67 -17.39
CA LYS A 122 -8.31 7.95 -16.24
C LYS A 122 -9.69 8.48 -15.84
N LEU A 123 -9.85 9.81 -15.83
CA LEU A 123 -11.12 10.45 -15.50
C LEU A 123 -12.00 10.70 -16.71
N LYS A 124 -11.50 10.47 -17.94
CA LYS A 124 -12.20 10.72 -19.20
C LYS A 124 -12.71 12.17 -19.31
N LEU A 125 -11.89 13.12 -18.85
CA LEU A 125 -12.18 14.56 -18.86
C LEU A 125 -11.35 15.28 -19.94
N PRO A 126 -11.81 16.41 -20.49
CA PRO A 126 -11.04 17.22 -21.43
C PRO A 126 -9.71 17.72 -20.84
N VAL A 127 -8.67 17.91 -21.67
CA VAL A 127 -7.31 18.35 -21.26
C VAL A 127 -7.27 19.72 -20.54
N LYS A 128 -8.31 20.53 -20.70
CA LYS A 128 -8.47 21.85 -20.05
C LYS A 128 -9.51 21.84 -18.93
N ALA A 129 -10.07 20.68 -18.58
CA ALA A 129 -10.99 20.58 -17.47
C ALA A 129 -10.28 20.79 -16.14
N ASN A 130 -11.04 21.17 -15.12
CA ASN A 130 -10.56 21.19 -13.75
C ASN A 130 -10.85 19.86 -13.06
N VAL A 131 -10.01 19.57 -12.08
CA VAL A 131 -10.16 18.48 -11.11
C VAL A 131 -9.95 19.05 -9.72
N TYR A 132 -10.54 18.40 -8.73
CA TYR A 132 -10.21 18.68 -7.34
C TYR A 132 -9.08 17.75 -6.92
N GLU A 133 -7.92 18.33 -6.61
CA GLU A 133 -6.74 17.61 -6.18
C GLU A 133 -6.63 17.64 -4.65
N ILE A 134 -6.43 16.47 -4.05
CA ILE A 134 -6.20 16.31 -2.61
C ILE A 134 -4.84 15.65 -2.41
N GLN A 135 -3.94 16.35 -1.71
CA GLN A 135 -2.62 15.85 -1.31
C GLN A 135 -2.60 15.53 0.18
N ARG A 136 -2.20 14.31 0.55
CA ARG A 136 -2.14 13.90 1.97
C ARG A 136 -0.90 13.10 2.26
N VAL A 137 -0.45 13.16 3.51
CA VAL A 137 0.51 12.21 4.08
C VAL A 137 -0.23 11.35 5.10
N ARG A 138 -0.29 10.05 4.87
CA ARG A 138 -0.86 9.10 5.84
C ARG A 138 0.16 8.87 6.95
N LEU A 139 -0.33 8.92 8.17
CA LEU A 139 0.41 8.70 9.40
C LEU A 139 -0.08 7.41 10.06
N LEU A 140 0.85 6.54 10.44
CA LEU A 140 0.59 5.38 11.29
C LEU A 140 1.28 5.61 12.63
N ASN A 141 0.52 5.67 13.72
CA ASN A 141 1.02 6.07 15.05
C ASN A 141 1.90 7.33 14.95
N ARG A 142 1.40 8.35 14.25
CA ARG A 142 2.06 9.66 14.01
C ARG A 142 3.33 9.63 13.16
N GLN A 143 3.73 8.48 12.61
CA GLN A 143 4.86 8.38 11.69
C GLN A 143 4.38 8.39 10.23
N PRO A 144 4.99 9.19 9.33
CA PRO A 144 4.59 9.21 7.92
C PRO A 144 4.93 7.90 7.23
N VAL A 145 3.93 7.27 6.61
CA VAL A 145 4.08 5.96 5.95
C VAL A 145 3.73 6.00 4.46
N SER A 146 2.91 6.95 4.00
CA SER A 146 2.62 7.13 2.58
C SER A 146 2.28 8.57 2.24
N TYR A 147 2.53 8.94 0.98
CA TYR A 147 2.04 10.17 0.37
C TYR A 147 0.97 9.80 -0.66
N GLU A 148 -0.15 10.52 -0.62
CA GLU A 148 -1.34 10.26 -1.43
C GLU A 148 -1.69 11.47 -2.26
N LEU A 149 -2.05 11.21 -3.52
CA LEU A 149 -2.49 12.20 -4.48
C LEU A 149 -3.79 11.70 -5.10
N THR A 150 -4.90 12.34 -4.72
CA THR A 150 -6.24 11.99 -5.22
C THR A 150 -6.72 13.07 -6.17
N TYR A 151 -7.18 12.66 -7.35
CA TYR A 151 -7.85 13.53 -8.30
C TYR A 151 -9.31 13.14 -8.41
N LEU A 152 -10.20 14.09 -8.17
CA LEU A 152 -11.64 13.91 -8.29
C LEU A 152 -12.18 14.80 -9.42
N PRO A 153 -13.23 14.38 -10.15
CA PRO A 153 -14.04 15.29 -10.91
C PRO A 153 -14.44 16.51 -10.06
N GLU A 154 -14.40 17.70 -10.66
CA GLU A 154 -14.64 18.98 -9.97
C GLU A 154 -15.88 18.95 -9.07
N HIS A 155 -17.03 18.50 -9.61
CA HIS A 155 -18.29 18.44 -8.87
C HIS A 155 -18.24 17.55 -7.62
N ILE A 156 -17.49 16.45 -7.65
CA ILE A 156 -17.34 15.53 -6.51
C ILE A 156 -16.48 16.17 -5.43
N GLY A 157 -15.34 16.75 -5.81
CA GLY A 157 -14.44 17.40 -4.85
C GLY A 157 -15.07 18.64 -4.19
N LEU A 158 -15.84 19.41 -4.96
CA LEU A 158 -16.61 20.53 -4.44
C LEU A 158 -17.69 20.06 -3.44
N LYS A 159 -18.37 18.95 -3.71
CA LYS A 159 -19.34 18.36 -2.78
C LYS A 159 -18.70 17.97 -1.44
N LEU A 160 -17.49 17.39 -1.46
CA LEU A 160 -16.74 17.07 -0.24
C LEU A 160 -16.35 18.34 0.54
N LYS A 161 -15.95 19.40 -0.17
CA LYS A 161 -15.60 20.68 0.43
C LYS A 161 -16.82 21.35 1.06
N GLU A 162 -17.96 21.38 0.35
CA GLU A 162 -19.23 21.96 0.83
C GLU A 162 -19.74 21.27 2.09
N LYS A 163 -19.59 19.94 2.16
CA LYS A 163 -19.94 19.14 3.33
C LYS A 163 -18.92 19.22 4.47
N ALA A 164 -17.85 20.00 4.31
CA ALA A 164 -16.80 20.22 5.30
C ALA A 164 -16.21 18.90 5.86
N ILE A 165 -16.01 17.91 4.99
CA ILE A 165 -15.48 16.60 5.41
C ILE A 165 -14.07 16.73 5.97
N ASP A 166 -13.85 16.18 7.16
CA ASP A 166 -12.53 16.19 7.79
C ASP A 166 -11.61 15.14 7.14
N LEU A 167 -10.88 15.58 6.11
CA LEU A 167 -9.92 14.76 5.37
C LEU A 167 -8.69 14.31 6.20
N ARG A 168 -8.55 14.81 7.44
CA ARG A 168 -7.47 14.41 8.37
C ARG A 168 -7.78 13.09 9.08
N THR A 169 -9.05 12.82 9.33
CA THR A 169 -9.52 11.64 10.07
C THR A 169 -10.35 10.70 9.20
N THR A 170 -10.87 11.20 8.08
CA THR A 170 -11.74 10.44 7.18
C THR A 170 -10.92 9.85 6.03
N ASP A 171 -11.07 8.55 5.81
CA ASP A 171 -10.57 7.91 4.59
C ASP A 171 -11.34 8.45 3.38
N ILE A 172 -10.65 8.69 2.25
CA ILE A 172 -11.26 9.34 1.10
C ILE A 172 -12.36 8.50 0.47
N PHE A 173 -12.27 7.17 0.54
CA PHE A 173 -13.30 6.29 0.00
C PHE A 173 -14.56 6.33 0.83
N LYS A 174 -14.42 6.31 2.15
CA LYS A 174 -15.54 6.49 3.07
C LYS A 174 -16.23 7.84 2.85
N ALA A 175 -15.45 8.91 2.64
CA ALA A 175 -15.97 10.23 2.32
C ALA A 175 -16.77 10.22 1.00
N LEU A 176 -16.29 9.52 -0.04
CA LEU A 176 -16.99 9.43 -1.32
C LEU A 176 -18.26 8.59 -1.24
N GLU A 177 -18.22 7.44 -0.56
CA GLU A 177 -19.37 6.54 -0.43
C GLU A 177 -20.51 7.19 0.34
N GLN A 178 -20.21 7.77 1.51
CA GLN A 178 -21.22 8.36 2.39
C GLN A 178 -21.82 9.64 1.83
N GLU A 179 -21.01 10.43 1.11
CA GLU A 179 -21.39 11.81 0.80
C GLU A 179 -21.70 12.05 -0.66
N CYS A 180 -21.25 11.16 -1.55
CA CYS A 180 -21.39 11.32 -2.99
C CYS A 180 -22.33 10.28 -3.65
N ASP A 181 -22.93 9.36 -2.89
CA ASP A 181 -23.78 8.26 -3.42
C ASP A 181 -23.10 7.49 -4.55
N ILE A 182 -21.77 7.33 -4.46
CA ILE A 182 -20.99 6.55 -5.42
C ILE A 182 -20.81 5.17 -4.79
N PRO A 183 -21.60 4.15 -5.18
CA PRO A 183 -21.43 2.81 -4.65
C PRO A 183 -20.05 2.29 -5.06
N TRP A 184 -19.24 1.96 -4.06
CA TRP A 184 -17.92 1.37 -4.26
C TRP A 184 -18.07 -0.15 -4.48
N ASP A 185 -18.65 -0.54 -5.62
CA ASP A 185 -18.54 -1.92 -6.12
C ASP A 185 -17.89 -1.90 -7.49
N MET A 186 -16.61 -2.26 -7.52
CA MET A 186 -16.06 -2.99 -8.65
C MET A 186 -15.08 -4.04 -8.14
N ARG A 187 -15.60 -5.25 -7.98
CA ARG A 187 -14.87 -6.47 -8.33
C ARG A 187 -14.20 -6.27 -9.70
N ILE A 188 -12.91 -6.00 -9.73
CA ILE A 188 -12.01 -6.23 -10.88
C ILE A 188 -10.71 -6.82 -10.35
#